data_AF-A0A349Q289-F1
#
_entry.id   AF-A0A349Q289-F1
#
_cell.length_a   1.000
_cell.length_b   1.000
_cell.length_c   1.000
_cell.angle_alpha   90.00
_cell.angle_beta   90.00
_cell.angle_gamma   90.00
#
_symmetry.space_group_name_H-M   'P 1'
#
loop_
_entity.id
_entity.type
_entity.pdbx_description
1 polymer ?
#
loop_
_entity_poly.entity_id
_entity_poly.type
_entity_poly.pdbx_seq_one_letter_code
_entity_poly.pdbx_strand_id
1 'polypeptide(L)'
;MKMNNKPFEILTPEKRWTPGQAQLQAFNNKYEMLLAPLVHKVRKAVEEWRNSNYEGATETTKALLNHWFNKEHTNENGQKFSFYFSQRESVESVIYLYEIAKAKDKYELIKFDGLGRVSPGMFDESWTRYVIKMATGTGKTKVLGLVLVWSYFNTKYEENTGLSKNFLVIAPNIIVLNRIRKDFDGLKYFFEDPFIPENGWANRDWLNDFQLTLHIQDELKPITDSGNIFLTN
;
A
#
# COMPACT_ATOMS: atom_id res chain seq x y z
N MET A 1 -16.04 -16.78 -16.16
CA MET A 1 -16.19 -15.35 -15.78
C MET A 1 -14.86 -14.66 -16.09
N LYS A 2 -14.79 -13.78 -17.09
CA LYS A 2 -13.53 -13.11 -17.45
C LYS A 2 -13.28 -11.98 -16.45
N MET A 3 -12.36 -12.19 -15.51
CA MET A 3 -11.68 -11.06 -14.87
C MET A 3 -11.10 -10.19 -15.99
N ASN A 4 -11.05 -8.87 -15.80
CA ASN A 4 -10.47 -8.00 -16.81
C ASN A 4 -9.05 -8.50 -17.14
N ASN A 5 -8.79 -8.88 -18.40
CA ASN A 5 -7.52 -9.47 -18.84
C ASN A 5 -6.40 -8.42 -18.96
N LYS A 6 -6.65 -7.18 -18.53
CA LYS A 6 -5.73 -6.04 -18.59
C LYS A 6 -5.31 -5.63 -17.17
N PRO A 7 -4.28 -6.26 -16.58
CA PRO A 7 -3.92 -6.06 -15.17
C PRO A 7 -3.38 -4.65 -14.86
N PHE A 8 -3.02 -3.88 -15.89
CA PHE A 8 -2.50 -2.51 -15.79
C PHE A 8 -3.57 -1.44 -16.04
N GLU A 9 -4.76 -1.81 -16.52
CA GLU A 9 -5.83 -0.85 -16.80
C GLU A 9 -6.38 -0.28 -15.49
N ILE A 10 -6.44 1.06 -15.40
CA ILE A 10 -7.10 1.75 -14.29
C ILE A 10 -8.60 1.50 -14.37
N LEU A 11 -9.17 0.92 -13.31
CA LEU A 11 -10.60 0.64 -13.24
C LEU A 11 -11.30 1.69 -12.38
N THR A 12 -12.48 2.13 -12.85
CA THR A 12 -13.34 3.00 -12.04
C THR A 12 -13.92 2.21 -10.86
N PRO A 13 -14.29 2.88 -9.75
CA PRO A 13 -14.88 2.25 -8.56
C PRO A 13 -16.11 1.38 -8.84
N GLU A 14 -16.87 1.67 -9.90
CA GLU A 14 -18.07 0.95 -10.33
C GLU A 14 -17.74 -0.39 -11.00
N LYS A 15 -16.56 -0.51 -11.64
CA LYS A 15 -16.12 -1.74 -12.30
C LYS A 15 -15.54 -2.72 -11.28
N ARG A 16 -16.41 -3.53 -10.68
CA ARG A 16 -16.03 -4.48 -9.62
C ARG A 16 -16.42 -5.93 -9.92
N TRP A 17 -15.81 -6.86 -9.16
CA TRP A 17 -16.26 -8.24 -9.08
C TRP A 17 -17.75 -8.30 -8.74
N THR A 18 -18.50 -9.05 -9.55
CA THR A 18 -19.91 -9.35 -9.32
C THR A 18 -20.06 -10.74 -8.71
N PRO A 19 -20.81 -10.90 -7.60
CA PRO A 19 -21.13 -12.20 -7.06
C PRO A 19 -21.87 -13.04 -8.09
N GLY A 20 -21.72 -14.36 -8.00
CA GLY A 20 -22.59 -15.27 -8.75
C GLY A 20 -24.06 -15.10 -8.33
N GLN A 21 -25.00 -15.50 -9.19
CA GLN A 21 -26.45 -15.36 -8.92
C GLN A 21 -26.88 -15.97 -7.57
N ALA A 22 -26.32 -17.11 -7.18
CA ALA A 22 -26.61 -17.75 -5.90
C ALA A 22 -26.15 -16.90 -4.69
N GLN A 23 -25.01 -16.21 -4.79
CA GLN A 23 -24.53 -15.30 -3.74
C GLN A 23 -25.36 -14.01 -3.68
N LEU A 24 -25.83 -13.48 -4.80
CA LEU A 24 -26.74 -12.34 -4.83
C LEU A 24 -28.09 -12.67 -4.18
N GLN A 25 -28.66 -13.84 -4.50
CA GLN A 25 -29.91 -14.30 -3.91
C GLN A 25 -29.80 -14.52 -2.39
N ALA A 26 -28.68 -15.07 -1.91
CA ALA A 26 -28.42 -15.25 -0.48
C ALA A 26 -28.42 -13.94 0.32
N PHE A 27 -28.18 -12.80 -0.34
CA PHE A 27 -28.21 -11.47 0.28
C PHE A 27 -29.40 -10.62 -0.20
N ASN A 28 -30.52 -11.25 -0.57
CA ASN A 28 -31.75 -10.59 -1.03
C ASN A 28 -31.50 -9.57 -2.16
N ASN A 29 -30.59 -9.90 -3.08
CA ASN A 29 -30.14 -9.03 -4.18
C ASN A 29 -29.54 -7.67 -3.73
N LYS A 30 -29.19 -7.52 -2.44
CA LYS A 30 -28.48 -6.34 -1.93
C LYS A 30 -26.98 -6.51 -2.13
N TYR A 31 -26.49 -6.19 -3.32
CA TYR A 31 -25.06 -6.20 -3.67
C TYR A 31 -24.19 -5.46 -2.63
N GLU A 32 -24.69 -4.37 -2.07
CA GLU A 32 -24.04 -3.56 -1.04
C GLU A 32 -23.84 -4.29 0.31
N MET A 33 -24.55 -5.40 0.56
CA MET A 33 -24.33 -6.25 1.74
C MET A 33 -23.15 -7.21 1.60
N LEU A 34 -22.64 -7.39 0.37
CA LEU A 34 -21.49 -8.24 0.08
C LEU A 34 -20.16 -7.48 0.10
N LEU A 35 -20.21 -6.16 0.26
CA LEU A 35 -19.04 -5.29 0.23
C LEU A 35 -18.65 -4.87 1.65
N ALA A 36 -17.33 -4.80 1.88
CA ALA A 36 -16.81 -4.15 3.06
C ALA A 36 -17.28 -2.66 3.08
N PRO A 37 -17.86 -2.19 4.19
CA PRO A 37 -18.70 -0.99 4.23
C PRO A 37 -17.97 0.30 3.81
N LEU A 38 -16.67 0.37 4.10
CA LEU A 38 -15.86 1.57 3.84
C LEU A 38 -15.32 1.62 2.40
N VAL A 39 -15.19 0.47 1.73
CA VAL A 39 -14.33 0.34 0.54
C VAL A 39 -14.85 1.14 -0.65
N HIS A 40 -16.16 1.23 -0.83
CA HIS A 40 -16.73 1.95 -1.97
C HIS A 40 -16.44 3.46 -1.91
N LYS A 41 -16.68 4.10 -0.76
CA LYS A 41 -16.37 5.53 -0.58
C LYS A 41 -14.86 5.79 -0.67
N VAL A 42 -14.03 4.93 -0.09
CA VAL A 42 -12.56 5.06 -0.20
C VAL A 42 -12.10 5.02 -1.65
N ARG A 43 -12.59 4.07 -2.47
CA ARG A 43 -12.20 3.98 -3.89
C ARG A 43 -12.59 5.22 -4.68
N LYS A 44 -13.78 5.78 -4.45
CA LYS A 44 -14.22 7.03 -5.09
C LYS A 44 -13.32 8.20 -4.70
N ALA A 45 -13.06 8.34 -3.41
CA ALA A 45 -12.19 9.40 -2.91
C ALA A 45 -10.74 9.28 -3.43
N VAL A 46 -10.21 8.06 -3.55
CA VAL A 46 -8.89 7.79 -4.13
C VAL A 46 -8.86 8.09 -5.63
N GLU A 47 -9.91 7.75 -6.39
CA GLU A 47 -10.00 8.10 -7.81
C GLU A 47 -10.03 9.62 -8.01
N GLU A 48 -10.87 10.34 -7.26
CA GLU A 48 -10.95 11.80 -7.29
C GLU A 48 -9.59 12.43 -6.96
N TRP A 49 -8.95 11.96 -5.88
CA TRP A 49 -7.64 12.43 -5.46
C TRP A 49 -6.54 12.14 -6.50
N ARG A 50 -6.53 10.95 -7.11
CA ARG A 50 -5.62 10.61 -8.20
C ARG A 50 -5.81 11.55 -9.40
N ASN A 51 -7.06 11.85 -9.76
CA ASN A 51 -7.39 12.73 -10.88
C ASN A 51 -7.05 14.21 -10.60
N SER A 52 -6.95 14.60 -9.32
CA SER A 52 -6.44 15.92 -8.89
C SER A 52 -4.91 16.04 -8.94
N ASN A 53 -4.20 15.03 -9.47
CA ASN A 53 -2.74 14.91 -9.39
C ASN A 53 -2.20 14.88 -7.95
N TYR A 54 -2.89 14.16 -7.07
CA TYR A 54 -2.51 13.96 -5.68
C TYR A 54 -2.43 15.27 -4.87
N GLU A 55 -3.41 16.16 -5.04
CA GLU A 55 -3.48 17.41 -4.30
C GLU A 55 -3.46 17.18 -2.78
N GLY A 56 -2.80 18.08 -2.05
CA GLY A 56 -2.70 18.04 -0.59
C GLY A 56 -1.71 17.03 0.01
N ALA A 57 -1.16 16.11 -0.78
CA ALA A 57 -0.08 15.21 -0.31
C ALA A 57 1.25 15.94 -0.16
N THR A 58 2.15 15.33 0.61
CA THR A 58 3.53 15.81 0.76
C THR A 58 4.27 15.77 -0.57
N GLU A 59 5.33 16.57 -0.70
CA GLU A 59 6.16 16.57 -1.90
C GLU A 59 6.87 15.21 -2.09
N THR A 60 7.24 14.54 -0.99
CA THR A 60 7.70 13.14 -1.03
C THR A 60 6.69 12.21 -1.65
N THR A 61 5.45 12.26 -1.17
CA THR A 61 4.39 11.37 -1.64
C THR A 61 4.09 11.60 -3.10
N LYS A 62 3.98 12.86 -3.55
CA LYS A 62 3.82 13.19 -4.97
C LYS A 62 5.00 12.69 -5.79
N ALA A 63 6.23 12.88 -5.35
CA ALA A 63 7.42 12.43 -6.07
C ALA A 63 7.45 10.90 -6.23
N LEU A 64 7.11 10.16 -5.18
CA LEU A 64 7.05 8.69 -5.21
C LEU A 64 5.91 8.18 -6.09
N LEU A 65 4.69 8.70 -5.95
CA LEU A 65 3.55 8.27 -6.75
C LEU A 65 3.74 8.56 -8.25
N ASN A 66 4.32 9.72 -8.58
CA ASN A 66 4.67 10.05 -9.96
C ASN A 66 5.76 9.13 -10.49
N HIS A 67 6.79 8.84 -9.69
CA HIS A 67 7.81 7.87 -10.04
C HIS A 67 7.18 6.51 -10.31
N TRP A 68 6.39 5.94 -9.39
CA TRP A 68 5.86 4.58 -9.53
C TRP A 68 4.85 4.41 -10.66
N PHE A 69 3.94 5.36 -10.83
CA PHE A 69 2.73 5.12 -11.62
C PHE A 69 2.58 5.99 -12.86
N ASN A 70 3.37 7.07 -12.99
CA ASN A 70 3.28 8.01 -14.10
C ASN A 70 4.59 8.08 -14.93
N LYS A 71 5.71 7.54 -14.43
CA LYS A 71 6.97 7.36 -15.18
C LYS A 71 6.98 5.98 -15.85
N GLU A 72 7.56 5.90 -17.05
CA GLU A 72 7.86 4.62 -17.69
C GLU A 72 9.10 3.98 -17.06
N HIS A 73 9.04 2.67 -16.84
CA HIS A 73 10.13 1.90 -16.28
C HIS A 73 10.50 0.74 -17.18
N THR A 74 11.74 0.28 -17.04
CA THR A 74 12.24 -0.96 -17.63
C THR A 74 12.79 -1.84 -16.54
N ASN A 75 12.56 -3.15 -16.62
CA ASN A 75 13.23 -4.10 -15.74
C ASN A 75 14.70 -4.32 -16.18
N GLU A 76 15.45 -5.10 -15.42
CA GLU A 76 16.85 -5.44 -15.71
C GLU A 76 17.07 -6.08 -17.10
N ASN A 77 16.04 -6.71 -17.66
CA ASN A 77 16.07 -7.31 -18.99
C ASN A 77 15.70 -6.32 -20.12
N GLY A 78 15.55 -5.04 -19.81
CA GLY A 78 15.17 -3.99 -20.77
C GLY A 78 13.70 -4.04 -21.20
N GLN A 79 12.86 -4.84 -20.54
CA GLN A 79 11.43 -4.94 -20.86
C GLN A 79 10.64 -3.88 -20.10
N LYS A 80 9.60 -3.34 -20.73
CA LYS A 80 8.69 -2.37 -20.09
C LYS A 80 8.11 -2.95 -18.80
N PHE A 81 8.29 -2.22 -17.72
CA PHE A 81 7.77 -2.53 -16.40
C PHE A 81 6.61 -1.59 -16.03
N SER A 82 5.59 -2.13 -15.38
CA SER A 82 4.50 -1.35 -14.81
C SER A 82 3.92 -2.09 -13.60
N PHE A 83 3.54 -1.35 -12.57
CA PHE A 83 2.78 -1.94 -11.46
C PHE A 83 1.35 -2.26 -11.89
N TYR A 84 0.76 -3.31 -11.33
CA TYR A 84 -0.64 -3.62 -11.56
C TYR A 84 -1.53 -2.55 -10.95
N PHE A 85 -2.71 -2.33 -11.54
CA PHE A 85 -3.67 -1.36 -11.00
C PHE A 85 -4.07 -1.70 -9.56
N SER A 86 -4.21 -2.99 -9.22
CA SER A 86 -4.49 -3.41 -7.84
C SER A 86 -3.39 -3.06 -6.84
N GLN A 87 -2.13 -3.02 -7.28
CA GLN A 87 -1.00 -2.60 -6.45
C GLN A 87 -1.04 -1.08 -6.25
N ARG A 88 -1.25 -0.33 -7.34
CA ARG A 88 -1.44 1.13 -7.31
C ARG A 88 -2.59 1.53 -6.38
N GLU A 89 -3.76 0.98 -6.60
CA GLU A 89 -4.95 1.26 -5.80
C GLU A 89 -4.73 0.93 -4.31
N SER A 90 -4.02 -0.15 -4.01
CA SER A 90 -3.71 -0.52 -2.63
C SER A 90 -2.82 0.52 -1.95
N VAL A 91 -1.76 0.96 -2.62
CA VAL A 91 -0.81 1.96 -2.10
C VAL A 91 -1.48 3.33 -1.97
N GLU A 92 -2.15 3.80 -3.02
CA GLU A 92 -2.88 5.08 -2.99
C GLU A 92 -3.96 5.09 -1.90
N SER A 93 -4.66 3.98 -1.65
CA SER A 93 -5.66 3.90 -0.58
C SER A 93 -5.05 4.07 0.81
N VAL A 94 -3.90 3.45 1.08
CA VAL A 94 -3.19 3.61 2.36
C VAL A 94 -2.74 5.05 2.54
N ILE A 95 -2.12 5.62 1.51
CA ILE A 95 -1.59 7.00 1.54
C ILE A 95 -2.74 8.00 1.70
N TYR A 96 -3.80 7.86 0.92
CA TYR A 96 -4.97 8.74 0.99
C TYR A 96 -5.60 8.72 2.38
N LEU A 97 -5.83 7.52 2.95
CA LEU A 97 -6.39 7.40 4.28
C LEU A 97 -5.50 8.05 5.34
N TYR A 98 -4.18 7.93 5.20
CA TYR A 98 -3.23 8.43 6.19
C TYR A 98 -2.94 9.94 6.08
N GLU A 99 -2.55 10.43 4.90
CA GLU A 99 -2.12 11.82 4.70
C GLU A 99 -3.29 12.77 4.43
N ILE A 100 -4.23 12.35 3.58
CA ILE A 100 -5.27 13.24 3.03
C ILE A 100 -6.50 13.24 3.92
N ALA A 101 -7.11 12.07 4.11
CA ALA A 101 -8.28 11.92 4.95
C ALA A 101 -7.95 12.00 6.45
N LYS A 102 -6.67 11.81 6.82
CA LYS A 102 -6.21 11.72 8.21
C LYS A 102 -7.05 10.75 9.04
N ALA A 103 -7.48 9.66 8.42
CA ALA A 103 -8.32 8.63 9.00
C ALA A 103 -7.50 7.69 9.90
N LYS A 104 -6.95 8.27 10.99
CA LYS A 104 -6.03 7.63 11.93
C LYS A 104 -6.70 7.19 13.23
N ASP A 105 -8.02 7.28 13.30
CA ASP A 105 -8.85 6.71 14.37
C ASP A 105 -10.18 6.17 13.82
N LYS A 106 -10.96 5.52 14.68
CA LYS A 106 -12.25 4.92 14.33
C LYS A 106 -13.31 5.95 13.92
N TYR A 107 -13.29 7.16 14.48
CA TYR A 107 -14.28 8.19 14.18
C TYR A 107 -14.09 8.73 12.77
N GLU A 108 -12.84 8.96 12.38
CA GLU A 108 -12.51 9.38 11.02
C GLU A 108 -12.75 8.27 9.99
N LEU A 109 -12.46 7.01 10.33
CA LEU A 109 -12.73 5.87 9.45
C LEU A 109 -14.23 5.68 9.16
N ILE A 110 -15.10 5.87 10.16
CA ILE A 110 -16.55 5.70 10.02
C ILE A 110 -17.16 6.67 9.01
N LYS A 111 -16.52 7.82 8.71
CA LYS A 111 -16.99 8.75 7.67
C LYS A 111 -17.06 8.11 6.28
N PHE A 112 -16.25 7.06 6.05
CA PHE A 112 -16.27 6.27 4.82
C PHE A 112 -17.36 5.20 4.79
N ASP A 113 -18.15 5.04 5.84
CA ASP A 113 -19.31 4.15 5.81
C ASP A 113 -20.43 4.78 4.96
N GLY A 114 -20.70 4.19 3.81
CA GLY A 114 -21.80 4.61 2.94
C GLY A 114 -23.17 4.16 3.42
N LEU A 115 -23.22 3.16 4.32
CA LEU A 115 -24.43 2.39 4.61
C LEU A 115 -24.88 2.53 6.07
N GLY A 116 -24.11 3.24 6.91
CA GLY A 116 -24.44 3.47 8.32
C GLY A 116 -24.47 2.19 9.17
N ARG A 117 -23.67 1.19 8.80
CA ARG A 117 -23.58 -0.12 9.46
C ARG A 117 -22.45 -0.21 10.48
N VAL A 118 -21.52 0.74 10.48
CA VAL A 118 -20.33 0.74 11.33
C VAL A 118 -20.54 1.71 12.48
N SER A 119 -20.31 1.25 13.69
CA SER A 119 -20.36 2.09 14.89
C SER A 119 -19.02 2.05 15.65
N PRO A 120 -18.69 3.08 16.45
CA PRO A 120 -17.43 3.12 17.19
C PRO A 120 -17.24 1.97 18.20
N GLY A 121 -18.33 1.34 18.63
CA GLY A 121 -18.31 0.19 19.54
C GLY A 121 -17.91 -1.14 18.87
N MET A 122 -17.80 -1.17 17.54
CA MET A 122 -17.31 -2.35 16.79
C MET A 122 -15.78 -2.44 16.72
N PHE A 123 -15.07 -1.46 17.29
CA PHE A 123 -13.62 -1.39 17.32
C PHE A 123 -13.16 -1.52 18.78
N ASP A 124 -12.60 -2.68 19.11
CA ASP A 124 -12.07 -2.96 20.44
C ASP A 124 -10.78 -2.17 20.70
N GLU A 125 -10.03 -1.89 19.64
CA GLU A 125 -8.72 -1.25 19.77
C GLU A 125 -8.73 0.26 19.54
N SER A 126 -7.78 0.97 20.16
CA SER A 126 -7.62 2.42 20.07
C SER A 126 -6.75 2.90 18.90
N TRP A 127 -5.94 2.00 18.33
CA TRP A 127 -5.13 2.22 17.14
C TRP A 127 -5.85 1.84 15.84
N THR A 128 -5.53 2.56 14.77
CA THR A 128 -6.09 2.29 13.44
C THR A 128 -5.37 1.15 12.72
N ARG A 129 -6.16 0.27 12.10
CA ARG A 129 -5.68 -0.78 11.21
C ARG A 129 -6.16 -0.54 9.78
N TYR A 130 -5.23 -0.48 8.84
CA TYR A 130 -5.54 -0.51 7.41
C TYR A 130 -5.41 -1.94 6.88
N VAL A 131 -6.49 -2.46 6.30
CA VAL A 131 -6.56 -3.85 5.83
C VAL A 131 -6.72 -3.86 4.31
N ILE A 132 -5.78 -4.50 3.63
CA ILE A 132 -5.79 -4.64 2.17
C ILE A 132 -6.11 -6.10 1.83
N LYS A 133 -7.25 -6.33 1.17
CA LYS A 133 -7.64 -7.65 0.69
C LYS A 133 -7.15 -7.86 -0.74
N MET A 134 -6.13 -8.70 -0.91
CA MET A 134 -5.50 -8.99 -2.21
C MET A 134 -5.51 -10.48 -2.55
N ALA A 135 -5.79 -10.82 -3.80
CA ALA A 135 -5.72 -12.20 -4.28
C ALA A 135 -4.28 -12.76 -4.25
N THR A 136 -4.13 -14.07 -4.34
CA THR A 136 -2.82 -14.70 -4.48
C THR A 136 -2.25 -14.40 -5.87
N GLY A 137 -0.94 -14.14 -5.95
CA GLY A 137 -0.27 -13.80 -7.21
C GLY A 137 -0.33 -12.33 -7.63
N THR A 138 -1.12 -11.46 -6.97
CA THR A 138 -1.23 -10.04 -7.35
C THR A 138 -0.09 -9.15 -6.83
N GLY A 139 0.94 -9.73 -6.20
CA GLY A 139 2.11 -8.99 -5.70
C GLY A 139 1.89 -8.30 -4.35
N LYS A 140 1.40 -9.02 -3.33
CA LYS A 140 1.28 -8.51 -1.94
C LYS A 140 2.62 -7.95 -1.41
N THR A 141 3.72 -8.63 -1.68
CA THR A 141 5.07 -8.19 -1.30
C THR A 141 5.46 -6.85 -1.96
N LYS A 142 5.01 -6.60 -3.21
CA LYS A 142 5.24 -5.29 -3.86
C LYS A 142 4.52 -4.17 -3.13
N VAL A 143 3.25 -4.38 -2.75
CA VAL A 143 2.52 -3.37 -1.98
C VAL A 143 3.18 -3.12 -0.63
N LEU A 144 3.63 -4.17 0.07
CA LEU A 144 4.40 -4.01 1.31
C LEU A 144 5.65 -3.15 1.09
N GLY A 145 6.47 -3.48 0.08
CA GLY A 145 7.68 -2.72 -0.24
C GLY A 145 7.41 -1.25 -0.55
N LEU A 146 6.38 -0.95 -1.37
CA LEU A 146 6.00 0.42 -1.71
C LEU A 146 5.57 1.22 -0.48
N VAL A 147 4.80 0.61 0.43
CA VAL A 147 4.37 1.26 1.68
C VAL A 147 5.56 1.51 2.61
N LEU A 148 6.51 0.58 2.71
CA LEU A 148 7.74 0.76 3.50
C LEU A 148 8.58 1.92 2.95
N VAL A 149 8.78 1.95 1.62
CA VAL A 149 9.53 3.03 0.95
C VAL A 149 8.84 4.38 1.13
N TRP A 150 7.51 4.45 0.99
CA TRP A 150 6.74 5.65 1.26
C TRP A 150 6.93 6.15 2.70
N SER A 151 6.76 5.26 3.69
CA SER A 151 6.92 5.62 5.10
C SER A 151 8.34 6.08 5.42
N TYR A 152 9.34 5.37 4.89
CA TYR A 152 10.75 5.67 5.07
C TYR A 152 11.10 7.07 4.59
N PHE A 153 10.81 7.37 3.32
CA PHE A 153 11.20 8.66 2.73
C PHE A 153 10.34 9.80 3.24
N ASN A 154 9.06 9.60 3.56
CA ASN A 154 8.27 10.66 4.20
C ASN A 154 8.83 11.00 5.57
N THR A 155 9.23 9.99 6.36
CA THR A 155 9.90 10.24 7.65
C THR A 155 11.23 10.96 7.48
N LYS A 156 11.94 10.69 6.38
CA LYS A 156 13.27 11.27 6.11
C LYS A 156 13.22 12.70 5.60
N TYR A 157 12.27 13.03 4.74
CA TYR A 157 12.25 14.30 4.02
C TYR A 157 11.14 15.28 4.43
N GLU A 158 10.13 14.82 5.16
CA GLU A 158 9.00 15.65 5.59
C GLU A 158 8.93 15.71 7.11
N GLU A 159 8.45 16.84 7.63
CA GLU A 159 8.26 17.03 9.06
C GLU A 159 6.88 16.56 9.53
N ASN A 160 6.79 16.15 10.80
CA ASN A 160 5.51 15.89 11.49
C ASN A 160 4.58 14.87 10.80
N THR A 161 5.14 13.91 10.05
CA THR A 161 4.34 12.91 9.31
C THR A 161 3.66 11.90 10.23
N GLY A 162 4.28 11.57 11.36
CA GLY A 162 3.89 10.46 12.23
C GLY A 162 4.20 9.09 11.63
N LEU A 163 4.96 9.04 10.52
CA LEU A 163 5.45 7.83 9.89
C LEU A 163 6.76 7.37 10.55
N SER A 164 7.22 6.19 10.16
CA SER A 164 8.41 5.56 10.74
C SER A 164 9.38 5.10 9.67
N LYS A 165 10.66 5.06 10.03
CA LYS A 165 11.75 4.34 9.33
C LYS A 165 12.04 2.97 9.95
N ASN A 166 11.30 2.60 11.00
CA ASN A 166 11.40 1.34 11.73
C ASN A 166 10.12 0.53 11.57
N PHE A 167 10.24 -0.72 11.13
CA PHE A 167 9.12 -1.52 10.67
C PHE A 167 9.15 -2.92 11.30
N LEU A 168 7.99 -3.39 11.75
CA LEU A 168 7.80 -4.77 12.18
C LEU A 168 6.95 -5.51 11.13
N VAL A 169 7.54 -6.51 10.48
CA VAL A 169 6.89 -7.38 9.50
C VAL A 169 6.69 -8.75 10.13
N ILE A 170 5.43 -9.10 10.38
CA ILE A 170 5.05 -10.39 10.99
C ILE A 170 4.47 -11.31 9.92
N ALA A 171 5.15 -12.42 9.67
CA ALA A 171 4.69 -13.50 8.80
C ALA A 171 3.80 -14.49 9.59
N PRO A 172 2.83 -15.16 8.96
CA PRO A 172 1.94 -16.09 9.67
C PRO A 172 2.59 -17.44 10.03
N ASN A 173 3.73 -17.77 9.42
CA ASN A 173 4.49 -18.99 9.69
C ASN A 173 5.89 -18.91 9.04
N ILE A 174 6.75 -19.86 9.39
CA ILE A 174 8.14 -19.94 8.91
C ILE A 174 8.26 -20.05 7.37
N ILE A 175 7.30 -20.67 6.69
CA ILE A 175 7.33 -20.83 5.23
C ILE A 175 7.17 -19.46 4.55
N VAL A 176 6.22 -18.65 5.03
CA VAL A 176 6.01 -17.29 4.52
C VAL A 176 7.16 -16.38 4.93
N LEU A 177 7.68 -16.53 6.17
CA LEU A 177 8.85 -15.80 6.65
C LEU A 177 10.04 -15.98 5.70
N ASN A 178 10.40 -17.23 5.40
CA ASN A 178 11.55 -17.56 4.55
C ASN A 178 11.40 -17.00 3.13
N ARG A 179 10.16 -16.91 2.62
CA ARG A 179 9.90 -16.27 1.33
C ARG A 179 10.15 -14.76 1.38
N ILE A 180 9.61 -14.07 2.38
CA ILE A 180 9.81 -12.61 2.54
C ILE A 180 11.29 -12.31 2.80
N ARG A 181 11.95 -13.12 3.63
CA ARG A 181 13.40 -13.04 3.88
C ARG A 181 14.17 -13.12 2.58
N LYS A 182 13.90 -14.12 1.73
CA LYS A 182 14.59 -14.27 0.44
C LYS A 182 14.43 -13.04 -0.46
N ASP A 183 13.26 -12.40 -0.45
CA ASP A 183 13.01 -11.17 -1.18
C ASP A 183 13.82 -10.01 -0.55
N PHE A 184 13.77 -9.86 0.78
CA PHE A 184 14.30 -8.67 1.48
C PHE A 184 15.81 -8.76 1.81
N ASP A 185 16.42 -9.94 1.68
CA ASP A 185 17.84 -10.17 1.95
C ASP A 185 18.72 -9.25 1.11
N GLY A 186 19.59 -8.49 1.79
CA GLY A 186 20.44 -7.47 1.18
C GLY A 186 19.69 -6.30 0.57
N LEU A 187 18.39 -6.14 0.86
CA LEU A 187 17.48 -5.15 0.27
C LEU A 187 17.34 -5.21 -1.26
N LYS A 188 17.88 -6.25 -1.91
CA LYS A 188 17.92 -6.36 -3.38
C LYS A 188 16.56 -6.13 -4.04
N TYR A 189 15.48 -6.59 -3.40
CA TYR A 189 14.12 -6.45 -3.92
C TYR A 189 13.69 -4.99 -4.11
N PHE A 190 14.23 -4.06 -3.32
CA PHE A 190 13.96 -2.63 -3.46
C PHE A 190 14.74 -1.98 -4.62
N PHE A 191 15.74 -2.67 -5.18
CA PHE A 191 16.60 -2.19 -6.27
C PHE A 191 16.35 -2.92 -7.60
N GLU A 192 15.85 -4.15 -7.59
CA GLU A 192 15.50 -4.94 -8.79
C GLU A 192 14.28 -4.37 -9.55
N ASP A 193 13.33 -3.80 -8.81
CA ASP A 193 12.14 -3.13 -9.32
C ASP A 193 12.22 -1.63 -8.99
N PRO A 194 11.48 -0.74 -9.70
CA PRO A 194 11.52 0.71 -9.49
C PRO A 194 10.76 1.15 -8.22
N PHE A 195 11.15 0.62 -7.06
CA PHE A 195 10.65 1.06 -5.76
C PHE A 195 11.25 2.41 -5.37
N ILE A 196 12.55 2.61 -5.63
CA ILE A 196 13.29 3.79 -5.20
C ILE A 196 13.65 4.62 -6.44
N PRO A 197 13.34 5.94 -6.47
CA PRO A 197 13.77 6.81 -7.56
C PRO A 197 15.29 6.93 -7.68
N GLU A 198 15.78 7.33 -8.84
CA GLU A 198 17.19 7.70 -9.01
C GLU A 198 17.53 8.98 -8.22
N ASN A 199 18.81 9.12 -7.84
CA ASN A 199 19.31 10.34 -7.21
C ASN A 199 19.10 11.55 -8.14
N GLY A 200 18.65 12.67 -7.58
CA GLY A 200 18.28 13.88 -8.32
C GLY A 200 16.81 13.94 -8.73
N TRP A 201 16.05 12.83 -8.69
CA TRP A 201 14.60 12.89 -8.88
C TRP A 201 13.97 13.80 -7.82
N ALA A 202 13.20 14.81 -8.25
CA ALA A 202 12.63 15.81 -7.34
C ALA A 202 13.66 16.44 -6.36
N ASN A 203 14.92 16.61 -6.81
CA ASN A 203 16.03 17.22 -6.06
C ASN A 203 16.38 16.50 -4.73
N ARG A 204 16.35 15.16 -4.71
CA ARG A 204 16.66 14.34 -3.52
C ARG A 204 17.58 13.17 -3.82
N ASP A 205 18.24 12.64 -2.80
CA ASP A 205 19.30 11.62 -2.93
C ASP A 205 18.81 10.19 -2.62
N TRP A 206 17.70 9.80 -3.24
CA TRP A 206 16.91 8.61 -2.91
C TRP A 206 17.69 7.29 -2.74
N LEU A 207 18.50 6.88 -3.72
CA LEU A 207 19.23 5.60 -3.67
C LEU A 207 20.29 5.59 -2.57
N ASN A 208 21.04 6.69 -2.43
CA ASN A 208 22.06 6.81 -1.39
C ASN A 208 21.42 6.85 0.00
N ASP A 209 20.24 7.46 0.07
CA ASP A 209 19.52 7.69 1.31
C ASP A 209 18.78 6.47 1.83
N PHE A 210 18.57 5.42 1.03
CA PHE A 210 17.85 4.21 1.44
C PHE A 210 18.79 3.18 2.10
N GLN A 211 18.92 3.25 3.42
CA GLN A 211 19.90 2.49 4.20
C GLN A 211 19.25 1.73 5.37
N LEU A 212 18.24 0.92 5.07
CA LEU A 212 17.56 0.11 6.08
C LEU A 212 18.41 -1.09 6.54
N THR A 213 18.37 -1.40 7.83
CA THR A 213 18.95 -2.64 8.37
C THR A 213 17.87 -3.71 8.51
N LEU A 214 18.06 -4.87 7.87
CA LEU A 214 17.19 -6.04 8.04
C LEU A 214 17.65 -6.90 9.24
N HIS A 215 16.72 -7.14 10.17
CA HIS A 215 16.85 -8.03 11.32
C HIS A 215 15.88 -9.21 11.15
N ILE A 216 16.32 -10.44 11.45
CA ILE A 216 15.57 -11.66 11.17
C ILE A 216 15.41 -12.44 12.47
N GLN A 217 14.20 -12.55 13.00
CA GLN A 217 13.90 -13.25 14.25
C GLN A 217 14.92 -12.89 15.35
N ASP A 218 15.67 -13.87 15.85
CA ASP A 218 16.68 -13.72 16.90
C ASP A 218 18.05 -13.23 16.38
N GLU A 219 18.26 -13.19 15.06
CA GLU A 219 19.46 -12.64 14.41
C GLU A 219 19.37 -11.11 14.31
N LEU A 220 19.49 -10.44 15.46
CA LEU A 220 19.45 -8.99 15.54
C LEU A 220 20.84 -8.38 15.26
N LYS A 221 20.92 -7.59 14.18
CA LYS A 221 22.01 -6.64 13.96
C LYS A 221 21.90 -5.44 14.92
N PRO A 222 22.95 -4.58 15.05
CA PRO A 222 22.82 -3.32 15.75
C PRO A 222 21.67 -2.48 15.18
N ILE A 223 20.80 -1.96 16.04
CA ILE A 223 19.73 -1.06 15.63
C ILE A 223 20.35 0.24 15.13
N THR A 224 19.94 0.68 13.94
CA THR A 224 20.53 1.84 13.27
C THR A 224 19.57 3.03 13.26
N ASP A 225 20.13 4.23 13.33
CA ASP A 225 19.35 5.46 13.15
C ASP A 225 18.94 5.68 11.69
N SER A 226 19.53 4.98 10.72
CA SER A 226 19.09 5.04 9.34
C SER A 226 17.73 4.37 9.14
N GLY A 227 17.37 3.40 9.97
CA GLY A 227 16.07 2.73 9.98
C GLY A 227 16.19 1.21 9.90
N ASN A 228 15.14 0.50 10.31
CA ASN A 228 15.23 -0.95 10.56
C ASN A 228 13.97 -1.69 10.07
N ILE A 229 14.15 -2.89 9.54
CA ILE A 229 13.07 -3.85 9.25
C ILE A 229 13.28 -5.06 10.16
N PHE A 230 12.35 -5.29 11.08
CA PHE A 230 12.29 -6.48 11.91
C PHE A 230 11.35 -7.49 11.26
N LEU A 231 11.89 -8.58 10.74
CA LEU A 231 11.12 -9.65 10.09
C LEU A 231 11.02 -10.86 11.03
N THR A 232 9.79 -11.18 11.47
CA THR A 232 9.51 -12.30 12.39
C THR A 232 8.23 -13.03 11.99
N ASN A 233 7.92 -14.14 12.65
CA ASN A 233 6.66 -14.87 12.52
C ASN A 233 6.03 -15.22 13.87
#